data_AF-A0A0S8J0F2-F1
#
_entry.id   AF-A0A0S8J0F2-F1
#
_cell.length_a   1.000
_cell.length_b   1.000
_cell.length_c   1.000
_cell.angle_alpha   90.00
_cell.angle_beta   90.00
_cell.angle_gamma   90.00
#
_symmetry.space_group_name_H-M   'P 1'
#
loop_
_entity.id
_entity.type
_entity.pdbx_description
1 polymer ?
#
loop_
_entity_poly.entity_id
_entity_poly.type
_entity_poly.pdbx_seq_one_letter_code
_entity_poly.pdbx_strand_id
1 'polypeptide(L)'
;MKQIKSFFLAGIIQGSKKGKILHNQDYRHQIKDILKKYFPDAKIIDPVNIHPNSVGYDYSTGESVFHESIRQAIHCDCLVAYLPEASMGTAVEMWECYKKKIPVWTITPMKENWSIKFLSTEIFESLEEFERFLTSELSA
;
A
#
# COMPACT_ATOMS: atom_id res chain seq x y z
N MET A 1 1.98 11.95 -16.39
CA MET A 1 1.74 10.54 -15.97
C MET A 1 0.48 9.99 -16.64
N LYS A 2 0.33 8.66 -16.79
CA LYS A 2 -1.01 8.05 -17.07
C LYS A 2 -1.99 8.59 -16.02
N GLN A 3 -3.24 8.87 -16.41
CA GLN A 3 -4.26 9.29 -15.45
C GLN A 3 -4.52 8.15 -14.47
N ILE A 4 -3.96 8.23 -13.26
CA ILE A 4 -4.18 7.26 -12.20
C ILE A 4 -5.63 7.43 -11.73
N LYS A 5 -6.45 6.38 -11.87
CA LYS A 5 -7.87 6.38 -11.48
C LYS A 5 -8.14 5.48 -10.29
N SER A 6 -7.18 4.66 -9.89
CA SER A 6 -7.31 3.76 -8.77
C SER A 6 -5.99 3.54 -8.04
N PHE A 7 -6.05 3.61 -6.71
CA PHE A 7 -4.95 3.29 -5.82
C PHE A 7 -5.30 2.07 -4.98
N PHE A 8 -4.32 1.21 -4.74
CA PHE A 8 -4.39 0.18 -3.72
C PHE A 8 -3.52 0.60 -2.52
N LEU A 9 -4.13 0.68 -1.34
CA LEU A 9 -3.47 1.10 -0.10
C LEU A 9 -2.94 -0.11 0.66
N ALA A 10 -1.72 -0.51 0.33
CA ALA A 10 -0.98 -1.51 1.07
C ALA A 10 -0.33 -0.88 2.31
N GLY A 11 0.06 -1.72 3.26
CA GLY A 11 0.82 -1.25 4.41
C GLY A 11 0.86 -2.24 5.56
N ILE A 12 1.65 -1.91 6.57
CA ILE A 12 1.83 -2.75 7.74
C ILE A 12 0.51 -2.95 8.51
N ILE A 13 0.11 -4.22 8.68
CA ILE A 13 -1.05 -4.63 9.50
C ILE A 13 -0.56 -5.45 10.68
N GLN A 14 -0.07 -6.67 10.47
CA GLN A 14 0.53 -7.49 11.54
C GLN A 14 2.06 -7.35 11.64
N GLY A 15 2.73 -6.97 10.54
CA GLY A 15 4.19 -6.84 10.52
C GLY A 15 4.88 -8.15 10.92
N SER A 16 5.87 -8.04 11.82
CA SER A 16 6.55 -9.19 12.44
C SER A 16 6.00 -9.54 13.83
N LYS A 17 4.86 -8.97 14.24
CA LYS A 17 4.27 -9.25 15.56
C LYS A 17 3.80 -10.70 15.64
N LYS A 18 4.01 -11.33 16.80
CA LYS A 18 3.52 -12.68 17.07
C LYS A 18 2.02 -12.64 17.41
N GLY A 19 1.26 -13.59 16.88
CA GLY A 19 -0.18 -13.71 17.14
C GLY A 19 -1.03 -12.70 16.35
N LYS A 20 -2.17 -12.30 16.93
CA LYS A 20 -3.21 -11.49 16.26
C LYS A 20 -3.09 -9.98 16.55
N ILE A 21 -1.87 -9.50 16.79
CA ILE A 21 -1.62 -8.09 17.18
C ILE A 21 -1.48 -7.24 15.91
N LEU A 22 -2.17 -6.11 15.88
CA LEU A 22 -2.13 -5.16 14.77
C LEU A 22 -1.20 -3.97 15.09
N HIS A 23 -0.58 -3.38 14.07
CA HIS A 23 0.02 -2.04 14.14
C HIS A 23 -1.09 -1.00 14.08
N ASN A 24 -0.82 0.23 14.54
CA ASN A 24 -1.75 1.33 14.39
C ASN A 24 -2.02 1.56 12.88
N GLN A 25 -3.30 1.71 12.51
CA GLN A 25 -3.77 1.90 11.13
C GLN A 25 -4.11 3.37 10.79
N ASP A 26 -3.88 4.33 11.70
CA ASP A 26 -4.21 5.75 11.49
C ASP A 26 -3.50 6.38 10.28
N TYR A 27 -2.32 5.86 9.91
CA TYR A 27 -1.59 6.27 8.70
C TYR A 27 -2.44 6.14 7.43
N ARG A 28 -3.41 5.21 7.41
CA ARG A 28 -4.29 5.01 6.27
C ARG A 28 -5.18 6.21 6.01
N HIS A 29 -5.63 6.90 7.06
CA HIS A 29 -6.42 8.12 6.92
C HIS A 29 -5.58 9.23 6.30
N GLN A 30 -4.36 9.44 6.82
CA GLN A 30 -3.43 10.46 6.31
C GLN A 30 -3.11 10.25 4.82
N ILE A 31 -2.82 9.02 4.41
CA ILE A 31 -2.54 8.72 3.00
C ILE A 31 -3.78 8.92 2.14
N LYS A 32 -4.97 8.52 2.60
CA LYS A 32 -6.22 8.77 1.86
C LYS A 32 -6.48 10.25 1.67
N ASP A 33 -6.24 11.06 2.68
CA ASP A 33 -6.46 12.51 2.62
C ASP A 33 -5.49 13.16 1.62
N ILE A 34 -4.21 12.78 1.65
CA ILE A 34 -3.21 13.20 0.65
C ILE A 34 -3.68 12.77 -0.75
N LEU A 35 -3.98 11.49 -0.96
CA LEU A 35 -4.38 11.00 -2.28
C LEU A 35 -5.64 11.69 -2.81
N LYS A 36 -6.66 11.92 -1.97
CA LYS A 36 -7.88 12.62 -2.38
C LYS A 36 -7.66 14.09 -2.70
N LYS A 37 -6.69 14.75 -2.06
CA LYS A 37 -6.33 16.14 -2.36
C LYS A 37 -5.79 16.28 -3.80
N TYR A 38 -5.00 15.31 -4.26
CA TYR A 38 -4.33 15.37 -5.57
C TYR A 38 -5.04 14.56 -6.67
N PHE A 39 -5.83 13.56 -6.29
CA PHE A 39 -6.61 12.69 -7.17
C PHE A 39 -8.05 12.54 -6.65
N PRO A 40 -8.87 13.61 -6.68
CA PRO A 40 -10.19 13.62 -6.04
C PRO A 40 -11.15 12.55 -6.59
N ASP A 41 -11.00 12.20 -7.87
CA ASP A 41 -11.85 11.22 -8.54
C ASP A 41 -11.29 9.78 -8.49
N ALA A 42 -10.09 9.58 -7.92
CA ALA A 42 -9.48 8.26 -7.88
C ALA A 42 -10.12 7.37 -6.81
N LYS A 43 -10.40 6.11 -7.19
CA LYS A 43 -10.86 5.09 -6.26
C LYS A 43 -9.70 4.64 -5.37
N ILE A 44 -9.87 4.68 -4.05
CA ILE A 44 -8.90 4.13 -3.10
C ILE A 44 -9.42 2.81 -2.55
N ILE A 45 -8.67 1.73 -2.80
CA ILE A 45 -8.95 0.38 -2.29
C ILE A 45 -8.14 0.19 -1.02
N ASP A 46 -8.82 -0.01 0.11
CA ASP A 46 -8.18 -0.23 1.41
C ASP A 46 -8.63 -1.57 2.01
N PRO A 47 -7.77 -2.61 2.01
CA PRO A 47 -8.11 -3.93 2.53
C PRO A 47 -8.57 -3.94 3.99
N VAL A 48 -8.06 -3.01 4.82
CA VAL A 48 -8.48 -2.93 6.24
C VAL A 48 -9.91 -2.42 6.36
N ASN A 49 -10.31 -1.47 5.51
CA ASN A 49 -11.70 -1.01 5.48
C ASN A 49 -12.66 -2.07 4.94
N ILE A 50 -12.21 -2.89 3.98
CA ILE A 50 -13.03 -3.96 3.39
C ILE A 50 -13.17 -5.15 4.35
N HIS A 51 -12.08 -5.50 5.06
CA HIS A 51 -12.02 -6.65 5.97
C HIS A 51 -11.50 -6.24 7.37
N PRO A 52 -12.26 -5.45 8.14
CA PRO A 52 -11.81 -4.91 9.43
C PRO A 52 -11.55 -6.00 10.48
N ASN A 53 -12.17 -7.17 10.33
CA ASN A 53 -12.04 -8.30 11.26
C ASN A 53 -11.10 -9.40 10.74
N SER A 54 -10.29 -9.13 9.71
CA SER A 54 -9.48 -10.13 9.01
C SER A 54 -8.57 -10.97 9.91
N VAL A 55 -8.00 -10.37 10.96
CA VAL A 55 -7.15 -11.09 11.93
C VAL A 55 -7.91 -12.17 12.72
N GLY A 56 -9.23 -12.03 12.81
CA GLY A 56 -10.13 -12.92 13.52
C GLY A 56 -10.62 -14.11 12.71
N TYR A 57 -10.46 -14.07 11.38
CA TYR A 57 -11.02 -15.08 10.48
C TYR A 57 -10.44 -16.47 10.70
N ASP A 58 -11.25 -17.48 10.36
CA ASP A 58 -10.77 -18.84 10.22
C ASP A 58 -9.81 -18.97 9.04
N TYR A 59 -9.17 -20.13 8.92
CA TYR A 59 -8.17 -20.37 7.88
C TYR A 59 -8.73 -20.15 6.48
N SER A 60 -9.88 -20.75 6.16
CA SER A 60 -10.46 -20.69 4.80
C SER A 60 -10.85 -19.27 4.39
N THR A 61 -11.43 -18.51 5.32
CA THR A 61 -11.84 -17.13 5.09
C THR A 61 -10.61 -16.23 5.00
N GLY A 62 -9.62 -16.42 5.89
CA GLY A 62 -8.36 -15.68 5.88
C GLY A 62 -7.57 -15.88 4.59
N GLU A 63 -7.48 -17.12 4.11
CA GLU A 63 -6.82 -17.47 2.84
C GLU A 63 -7.52 -16.79 1.65
N SER A 64 -8.86 -16.87 1.57
CA SER A 64 -9.64 -16.21 0.52
C SER A 64 -9.40 -14.70 0.50
N VAL A 65 -9.40 -14.07 1.68
CA VAL A 65 -9.20 -12.62 1.83
C VAL A 65 -7.77 -12.21 1.46
N PHE A 66 -6.77 -13.01 1.82
CA PHE A 66 -5.39 -12.78 1.42
C PHE A 66 -5.23 -12.77 -0.10
N HIS A 67 -5.78 -13.80 -0.78
CA HIS A 67 -5.74 -13.86 -2.24
C HIS A 67 -6.58 -12.77 -2.91
N GLU A 68 -7.69 -12.36 -2.29
CA GLU A 68 -8.47 -11.22 -2.76
C GLU A 68 -7.71 -9.90 -2.67
N SER A 69 -7.01 -9.65 -1.57
CA SER A 69 -6.16 -8.45 -1.40
C SER A 69 -5.14 -8.35 -2.53
N ILE A 70 -4.44 -9.45 -2.84
CA ILE A 70 -3.47 -9.52 -3.94
C ILE A 70 -4.15 -9.25 -5.29
N ARG A 71 -5.33 -9.84 -5.52
CA ARG A 71 -6.08 -9.63 -6.76
C ARG A 71 -6.46 -8.16 -6.91
N GLN A 72 -6.93 -7.52 -5.84
CA GLN A 72 -7.28 -6.11 -5.86
C GLN A 72 -6.05 -5.23 -6.14
N ALA A 73 -4.90 -5.56 -5.53
CA ALA A 73 -3.63 -4.88 -5.78
C ALA A 73 -3.19 -4.92 -7.25
N ILE A 74 -3.33 -6.06 -7.92
CA ILE A 74 -2.92 -6.16 -9.35
C ILE A 74 -3.94 -5.61 -10.36
N HIS A 75 -5.07 -5.07 -9.90
CA HIS A 75 -6.07 -4.43 -10.76
C HIS A 75 -6.21 -2.92 -10.51
N CYS A 76 -5.33 -2.33 -9.70
CA CYS A 76 -5.24 -0.87 -9.56
C CYS A 76 -4.26 -0.26 -10.58
N ASP A 77 -4.28 1.07 -10.67
CA ASP A 77 -3.33 1.81 -11.50
C ASP A 77 -2.01 2.12 -10.77
N CYS A 78 -2.03 2.15 -9.43
CA CYS A 78 -0.85 2.37 -8.58
C CYS A 78 -1.04 1.73 -7.19
N LEU A 79 -0.01 1.06 -6.68
CA LEU A 79 0.04 0.58 -5.30
C LEU A 79 0.82 1.57 -4.43
N VAL A 80 0.22 2.03 -3.33
CA VAL A 80 0.89 2.85 -2.32
C VAL A 80 1.07 1.99 -1.06
N ALA A 81 2.32 1.78 -0.65
CA ALA A 81 2.67 0.97 0.51
C ALA A 81 3.29 1.82 1.62
N TYR A 82 2.69 1.82 2.81
CA TYR A 82 3.27 2.41 4.02
C TYR A 82 3.96 1.34 4.87
N LEU A 83 5.28 1.43 4.98
CA LEU A 83 6.13 0.42 5.62
C LEU A 83 7.15 1.08 6.56
N PRO A 84 6.76 1.53 7.76
CA PRO A 84 7.73 1.96 8.77
C PRO A 84 8.61 0.78 9.24
N GLU A 85 8.09 -0.44 9.12
CA GLU A 85 8.76 -1.71 9.39
C GLU A 85 8.35 -2.75 8.32
N ALA A 86 9.03 -3.89 8.29
CA ALA A 86 8.77 -4.94 7.30
C ALA A 86 7.38 -5.59 7.47
N SER A 87 6.70 -5.82 6.35
CA SER A 87 5.39 -6.49 6.27
C SER A 87 5.43 -7.56 5.19
N MET A 88 5.25 -8.83 5.59
CA MET A 88 5.28 -9.97 4.66
C MET A 88 4.13 -9.90 3.64
N GLY A 89 2.92 -9.57 4.09
CA GLY A 89 1.75 -9.47 3.20
C GLY A 89 1.95 -8.37 2.15
N THR A 90 2.43 -7.20 2.58
CA THR A 90 2.71 -6.08 1.66
C THR A 90 3.82 -6.41 0.68
N ALA A 91 4.87 -7.14 1.09
CA ALA A 91 5.91 -7.58 0.17
C ALA A 91 5.37 -8.49 -0.94
N VAL A 92 4.39 -9.35 -0.65
CA VAL A 92 3.71 -10.19 -1.67
C VAL A 92 2.90 -9.34 -2.63
N GLU A 93 2.14 -8.36 -2.11
CA GLU A 93 1.37 -7.41 -2.95
C GLU A 93 2.29 -6.61 -3.87
N MET A 94 3.39 -6.07 -3.34
CA MET A 94 4.42 -5.36 -4.11
C MET A 94 5.03 -6.23 -5.21
N TRP A 95 5.36 -7.49 -4.90
CA TRP A 95 5.94 -8.44 -5.87
C TRP A 95 5.00 -8.72 -7.05
N GLU A 96 3.71 -8.94 -6.78
CA GLU A 96 2.73 -9.19 -7.83
C GLU A 96 2.45 -7.93 -8.67
N CYS A 97 2.39 -6.75 -8.06
CA CYS A 97 2.30 -5.47 -8.79
C CYS A 97 3.54 -5.23 -9.69
N TYR A 98 4.74 -5.46 -9.17
CA TYR A 98 5.99 -5.36 -9.92
C TYR A 98 5.97 -6.26 -11.17
N LYS A 99 5.60 -7.54 -11.02
CA LYS A 99 5.47 -8.49 -12.14
C LYS A 99 4.48 -8.03 -13.20
N LYS A 100 3.43 -7.30 -12.80
CA LYS A 100 2.40 -6.74 -13.69
C LYS A 100 2.74 -5.35 -14.21
N LYS A 101 3.91 -4.80 -13.87
CA LYS A 101 4.34 -3.43 -14.23
C LYS A 101 3.38 -2.35 -13.71
N ILE A 102 2.74 -2.61 -12.58
CA ILE A 102 1.94 -1.63 -11.86
C ILE A 102 2.92 -0.82 -10.99
N PRO A 103 2.91 0.52 -11.07
CA PRO A 103 3.74 1.37 -10.23
C PRO A 103 3.57 1.05 -8.74
N VAL A 104 4.69 0.96 -8.03
CA VAL A 104 4.74 0.72 -6.59
C VAL A 104 5.41 1.92 -5.93
N TRP A 105 4.65 2.64 -5.13
CA TRP A 105 5.09 3.81 -4.37
C TRP A 105 5.21 3.44 -2.91
N THR A 106 6.43 3.44 -2.36
CA THR A 106 6.68 3.04 -0.98
C THR A 106 7.04 4.22 -0.10
N ILE A 107 6.41 4.31 1.07
CA ILE A 107 6.69 5.30 2.10
C ILE A 107 7.35 4.55 3.27
N THR A 108 8.66 4.67 3.41
CA THR A 108 9.47 3.83 4.31
C THR A 108 10.88 4.39 4.56
N PRO A 109 11.45 4.20 5.77
CA PRO A 109 12.88 4.42 6.01
C PRO A 109 13.78 3.28 5.46
N MET A 110 13.20 2.17 5.00
CA MET A 110 13.94 0.93 4.69
C MET A 110 14.44 0.87 3.24
N LYS A 111 14.97 1.96 2.68
CA LYS A 111 15.36 2.06 1.25
C LYS A 111 16.39 1.02 0.78
N GLU A 112 17.21 0.48 1.68
CA GLU A 112 18.20 -0.57 1.34
C GLU A 112 17.61 -1.99 1.36
N ASN A 113 16.42 -2.20 1.91
CA ASN A 113 15.75 -3.49 1.89
C ASN A 113 15.44 -3.89 0.44
N TRP A 114 15.77 -5.12 0.04
CA TRP A 114 15.69 -5.53 -1.36
C TRP A 114 14.29 -5.50 -1.95
N SER A 115 13.27 -5.90 -1.18
CA SER A 115 11.89 -5.84 -1.66
C SER A 115 11.43 -4.40 -1.87
N ILE A 116 11.95 -3.45 -1.08
CA ILE A 116 11.71 -2.02 -1.31
C ILE A 116 12.51 -1.56 -2.53
N LYS A 117 13.84 -1.69 -2.46
CA LYS A 117 14.80 -1.19 -3.45
C LYS A 117 14.51 -1.63 -4.88
N PHE A 118 14.06 -2.87 -5.08
CA PHE A 118 13.92 -3.44 -6.41
C PHE A 118 12.49 -3.49 -6.92
N LEU A 119 11.48 -3.43 -6.05
CA LEU A 119 10.07 -3.51 -6.45
C LEU A 119 9.41 -2.14 -6.52
N SER A 120 9.91 -1.16 -5.76
CA SER A 120 9.41 0.21 -5.79
C SER A 120 9.78 0.91 -7.10
N THR A 121 8.80 1.61 -7.67
CA THR A 121 9.01 2.61 -8.71
C THR A 121 9.47 3.94 -8.10
N GLU A 122 8.90 4.30 -6.94
CA GLU A 122 9.30 5.48 -6.16
C GLU A 122 9.40 5.13 -4.67
N ILE A 123 10.37 5.72 -3.97
CA ILE A 123 10.61 5.51 -2.54
C ILE A 123 10.63 6.88 -1.84
N PHE A 124 9.81 7.04 -0.81
CA PHE A 124 9.70 8.24 0.01
C PHE A 124 10.10 7.90 1.44
N GLU A 125 10.96 8.69 2.06
CA GLU A 125 11.36 8.49 3.46
C GLU A 125 10.23 8.86 4.43
N SER A 126 9.29 9.72 4.02
CA SER A 126 8.17 10.18 4.86
C SER A 126 6.89 10.53 4.09
N LEU A 127 5.78 10.72 4.81
CA LEU A 127 4.51 11.19 4.24
C LEU A 127 4.64 12.60 3.65
N GLU A 128 5.44 13.46 4.27
CA GLU A 128 5.70 14.81 3.78
C GLU A 128 6.47 14.79 2.45
N GLU A 129 7.42 13.86 2.30
CA GLU A 129 8.12 13.69 1.02
C GLU A 129 7.20 13.16 -0.07
N PHE A 130 6.35 12.19 0.27
CA PHE A 130 5.31 11.70 -0.63
C PHE A 130 4.38 12.83 -1.10
N GLU A 131 3.89 13.67 -0.19
CA GLU A 131 3.03 14.81 -0.54
C GLU A 131 3.75 15.87 -1.40
N ARG A 132 5.03 16.14 -1.12
CA ARG A 132 5.84 17.05 -1.96
C ARG A 132 5.98 16.54 -3.38
N PHE A 133 6.23 15.25 -3.56
CA PHE A 133 6.31 14.63 -4.88
C PHE A 133 5.03 14.79 -5.70
N LEU A 134 3.87 14.55 -5.10
CA LEU A 134 2.58 14.74 -5.78
C LEU A 134 2.33 16.20 -6.18
N THR A 135 2.80 17.14 -5.34
CA THR A 135 2.70 18.57 -5.63
C THR A 135 3.53 18.97 -6.85
N SER A 136 4.76 18.44 -6.99
CA SER A 136 5.63 18.76 -8.13
C SER A 136 5.14 18.14 -9.43
N GLU A 137 4.69 16.89 -9.42
CA GLU A 137 4.23 16.17 -10.62
C GLU A 137 2.94 16.75 -11.22
N LEU A 138 2.08 17.37 -10.40
CA LEU A 138 0.84 18.00 -10.85
C LEU A 138 1.00 19.48 -11.21
N SER A 139 2.14 20.08 -10.88
CA SER A 139 2.49 21.45 -11.27
C SER A 139 3.28 21.49 -12.59
N ALA A 140 3.62 20.34 -13.17
CA ALA A 140 4.38 20.16 -14.41
C ALA A 140 3.46 19.73 -15.57
#